data_AF-A0A818QEW6-F1
#
_entry.id   AF-A0A818QEW6-F1
#
_cell.length_a   1.000
_cell.length_b   1.000
_cell.length_c   1.000
_cell.angle_alpha   90.00
_cell.angle_beta   90.00
_cell.angle_gamma   90.00
#
_symmetry.space_group_name_H-M   'P 1'
#
loop_
_entity.id
_entity.type
_entity.pdbx_description
1 polymer ?
#
loop_
_entity_poly.entity_id
_entity_poly.type
_entity_poly.pdbx_seq_one_letter_code
_entity_poly.pdbx_strand_id
1 'polypeptide(L)'
;MSAGKIIHRYFHQLIHGCGNNQCSNIYCQSSSLFKYDKTILNDRNEVAAEAIRLSLEHVPLCVDENIIKEYEEKMEINKLTENNLQELINHCKKIDNWNLLNKSIEDIFSNRLNLLNSFLKEDFSNNISINKEFSSTASATPKSFFIHDPRITLDNDEITLDIDVMKRSIKLLNSYEDQISLTIHKSLNLLLNTLQYELKSKQYELETDANFFNLFIIIFELSYLSDPFFLFDITRLFYSILTNLSIDAQAKFVRILSKYTKNLNDYISHVQQYITLHTLRWCNHVQIESDNDELLSSEP
;
A
#
# COMPACT_ATOMS: atom_id res chain seq x y z
N MET A 1 -10.24 -3.16 -13.84
CA MET A 1 -9.84 -3.86 -15.08
C MET A 1 -10.75 -3.40 -16.22
N SER A 2 -10.19 -3.10 -17.41
CA SER A 2 -10.99 -2.72 -18.59
C SER A 2 -11.77 -3.92 -19.15
N ALA A 3 -13.02 -3.72 -19.58
CA ALA A 3 -13.91 -4.77 -20.12
C ALA A 3 -13.27 -5.56 -21.28
N GLY A 4 -12.48 -4.90 -22.14
CA GLY A 4 -11.78 -5.58 -23.24
C GLY A 4 -10.74 -6.61 -22.78
N LYS A 5 -10.05 -6.36 -21.66
CA LYS A 5 -9.05 -7.29 -21.11
C LYS A 5 -9.70 -8.55 -20.54
N ILE A 6 -10.89 -8.43 -19.97
CA ILE A 6 -11.64 -9.56 -19.41
C ILE A 6 -12.12 -10.48 -20.54
N ILE A 7 -12.72 -9.91 -21.58
CA ILE A 7 -13.18 -10.65 -22.76
C ILE A 7 -12.01 -11.40 -23.42
N HIS A 8 -10.85 -10.77 -23.53
CA HIS A 8 -9.66 -11.42 -24.09
C HIS A 8 -9.20 -12.64 -23.27
N ARG A 9 -9.33 -12.60 -21.94
CA ARG A 9 -8.98 -13.75 -21.08
C ARG A 9 -9.96 -14.91 -21.25
N TYR A 10 -11.27 -14.64 -21.33
CA TYR A 10 -12.25 -15.69 -21.66
C TYR A 10 -11.97 -16.30 -23.04
N PHE A 11 -11.65 -15.46 -24.02
CA PHE A 11 -11.30 -15.92 -25.36
C PHE A 11 -10.08 -16.84 -25.35
N HIS A 12 -9.00 -16.45 -24.66
CA HIS A 12 -7.80 -17.26 -24.52
C HIS A 12 -8.08 -18.60 -23.81
N GLN A 13 -8.89 -18.59 -22.75
CA GLN A 13 -9.26 -19.79 -22.00
C GLN A 13 -10.06 -20.81 -22.85
N LEU A 14 -10.90 -20.32 -23.76
CA LEU A 14 -11.68 -21.16 -24.67
C LEU A 14 -10.82 -21.77 -25.79
N ILE A 15 -9.79 -21.05 -26.27
CA ILE A 15 -8.93 -21.53 -27.37
C ILE A 15 -7.73 -22.33 -26.88
N HIS A 16 -6.98 -21.78 -25.92
CA HIS A 16 -5.71 -22.32 -25.46
C HIS A 16 -5.84 -23.03 -24.11
N GLY A 17 -6.86 -22.65 -23.31
CA GLY A 17 -7.01 -23.12 -21.95
C GLY A 17 -6.00 -22.47 -21.00
N CYS A 18 -5.93 -23.00 -19.78
CA CYS A 18 -5.02 -22.51 -18.73
C CYS A 18 -3.74 -23.37 -18.57
N GLY A 19 -3.59 -24.44 -19.35
CA GLY A 19 -2.41 -25.32 -19.31
C GLY A 19 -2.31 -26.23 -18.07
N ASN A 20 -3.31 -26.22 -17.17
CA ASN A 20 -3.34 -27.11 -16.00
C ASN A 20 -4.03 -28.46 -16.34
N ASN A 21 -3.30 -29.57 -16.16
CA ASN A 21 -3.79 -30.93 -16.41
C ASN A 21 -4.89 -31.40 -15.46
N GLN A 22 -5.08 -30.71 -14.32
CA GLN A 22 -6.14 -31.00 -13.33
C GLN A 22 -7.18 -29.88 -13.26
N CYS A 23 -7.39 -29.14 -14.34
CA CYS A 23 -8.41 -28.10 -14.37
C CYS A 23 -9.82 -28.70 -14.23
N SER A 24 -10.61 -28.18 -13.28
CA SER A 24 -12.01 -28.54 -13.05
C SER A 24 -13.03 -27.59 -13.72
N ASN A 25 -12.54 -26.52 -14.37
CA ASN A 25 -13.41 -25.51 -14.97
C ASN A 25 -14.02 -26.03 -16.28
N ILE A 26 -15.35 -26.08 -16.35
CA ILE A 26 -16.07 -26.56 -17.53
C ILE A 26 -15.91 -25.65 -18.76
N TYR A 27 -15.51 -24.39 -18.57
CA TYR A 27 -15.33 -23.41 -19.64
C TYR A 27 -13.86 -23.25 -20.05
N CYS A 28 -12.99 -24.22 -19.75
CA CYS A 28 -11.56 -24.18 -20.08
C CYS A 28 -11.15 -25.34 -20.97
N GLN A 29 -10.47 -25.04 -22.07
CA GLN A 29 -10.01 -26.04 -23.04
C GLN A 29 -9.07 -27.09 -22.44
N SER A 30 -8.32 -26.73 -21.39
CA SER A 30 -7.41 -27.65 -20.68
C SER A 30 -8.12 -28.59 -19.70
N SER A 31 -9.41 -28.37 -19.43
CA SER A 31 -10.20 -29.21 -18.51
C SER A 31 -10.67 -30.49 -19.19
N SER A 32 -10.70 -31.59 -18.42
CA SER A 32 -11.33 -32.83 -18.86
C SER A 32 -12.86 -32.75 -18.94
N LEU A 33 -13.46 -31.73 -18.32
CA LEU A 33 -14.90 -31.48 -18.27
C LEU A 33 -15.31 -30.32 -19.19
N PHE A 34 -14.52 -30.04 -20.22
CA PHE A 34 -14.80 -28.94 -21.13
C PHE A 34 -16.18 -29.08 -21.78
N LYS A 35 -17.01 -28.04 -21.65
CA LYS A 35 -18.43 -28.03 -22.01
C LYS A 35 -18.65 -28.15 -23.53
N TYR A 36 -17.72 -27.63 -24.32
CA TYR A 36 -17.87 -27.56 -25.77
C TYR A 36 -17.10 -28.68 -26.46
N ASP A 37 -17.60 -29.11 -27.60
CA ASP A 37 -16.88 -30.06 -28.45
C ASP A 37 -15.68 -29.36 -29.11
N LYS A 38 -14.51 -30.01 -29.05
CA LYS A 38 -13.23 -29.46 -29.55
C LYS A 38 -13.25 -29.22 -31.06
N THR A 39 -14.16 -29.88 -31.77
CA THR A 39 -14.34 -29.72 -33.22
C THR A 39 -15.26 -28.55 -33.60
N ILE A 40 -16.14 -28.12 -32.69
CA ILE A 40 -17.12 -27.04 -32.91
C ILE A 40 -16.47 -25.68 -32.63
N LEU A 41 -15.57 -25.60 -31.65
CA LEU A 41 -14.93 -24.36 -31.23
C LEU A 41 -13.75 -23.88 -32.13
N ASN A 42 -13.81 -24.17 -33.43
CA ASN A 42 -12.77 -23.76 -34.39
C ASN A 42 -13.03 -22.37 -35.00
N ASP A 43 -14.26 -21.87 -35.00
CA ASP A 43 -14.55 -20.51 -35.48
C ASP A 43 -14.24 -19.47 -34.40
N ARG A 44 -13.19 -18.67 -34.64
CA ARG A 44 -12.77 -17.60 -33.74
C ARG A 44 -13.88 -16.58 -33.47
N ASN A 45 -14.81 -16.36 -34.41
CA ASN A 45 -15.90 -15.42 -34.21
C ASN A 45 -16.93 -15.95 -33.20
N GLU A 46 -17.22 -17.24 -33.27
CA GLU A 46 -18.11 -17.92 -32.31
C GLU A 46 -17.49 -17.93 -30.91
N VAL A 47 -16.17 -18.19 -30.82
CA VAL A 47 -15.44 -18.12 -29.53
C VAL A 47 -15.45 -16.71 -28.96
N ALA A 48 -15.31 -15.68 -29.80
CA ALA A 48 -15.35 -14.29 -29.34
C ALA A 48 -16.74 -13.90 -28.82
N ALA A 49 -17.81 -14.31 -29.51
CA ALA A 49 -19.18 -14.10 -29.05
C ALA A 49 -19.43 -14.79 -27.70
N GLU A 50 -18.93 -16.01 -27.55
CA GLU A 50 -19.10 -16.78 -26.32
C GLU A 50 -18.27 -16.21 -25.16
N ALA A 51 -17.06 -15.73 -25.43
CA ALA A 51 -16.23 -15.03 -24.46
C ALA A 51 -16.92 -13.76 -23.92
N ILE A 52 -17.62 -13.02 -24.78
CA ILE A 52 -18.43 -11.88 -24.37
C ILE A 52 -19.58 -12.35 -23.47
N ARG A 53 -20.32 -13.39 -23.87
CA ARG A 53 -21.43 -13.95 -23.08
C ARG A 53 -20.98 -14.39 -21.68
N LEU A 54 -19.89 -15.15 -21.58
CA LEU A 54 -19.32 -15.61 -20.31
C LEU A 54 -18.85 -14.45 -19.43
N SER A 55 -18.34 -13.37 -20.04
CA SER A 55 -17.95 -12.17 -19.29
C SER A 55 -19.16 -11.44 -18.70
N LEU A 56 -20.29 -11.39 -19.42
CA LEU A 56 -21.53 -10.78 -18.92
C LEU A 56 -22.14 -11.61 -17.80
N GLU A 57 -22.04 -12.94 -17.88
CA GLU A 57 -22.51 -13.88 -16.86
C GLU A 57 -21.55 -14.04 -15.67
N HIS A 58 -20.40 -13.35 -15.67
CA HIS A 58 -19.39 -13.39 -14.60
C HIS A 58 -18.95 -14.81 -14.22
N VAL A 59 -18.83 -15.68 -15.21
CA VAL A 59 -18.44 -17.09 -15.02
C VAL A 59 -16.99 -17.17 -14.52
N PRO A 60 -16.64 -18.06 -13.58
CA PRO A 60 -15.27 -18.16 -13.08
C PRO A 60 -14.25 -18.41 -14.20
N LEU A 61 -13.25 -17.52 -14.31
CA LEU A 61 -12.07 -17.71 -15.15
C LEU A 61 -11.10 -18.67 -14.47
N CYS A 62 -10.41 -19.49 -15.26
CA CYS A 62 -9.18 -20.13 -14.82
C CYS A 62 -8.15 -19.04 -14.59
N VAL A 63 -7.89 -18.78 -13.33
CA VAL A 63 -6.71 -18.03 -12.93
C VAL A 63 -5.52 -18.99 -13.12
N ASP A 64 -4.35 -18.49 -13.49
CA ASP A 64 -3.08 -19.23 -13.37
C ASP A 64 -2.77 -19.46 -11.87
N GLU A 65 -3.63 -20.21 -11.21
CA GLU A 65 -3.67 -20.42 -9.77
C GLU A 65 -2.42 -21.16 -9.29
N ASN A 66 -1.76 -21.94 -10.15
CA ASN A 66 -0.51 -22.60 -9.79
C ASN A 66 0.67 -21.63 -9.79
N ILE A 67 0.70 -20.63 -10.68
CA ILE A 67 1.74 -19.57 -10.64
C ILE A 67 1.44 -18.60 -9.49
N ILE A 68 0.17 -18.31 -9.20
CA ILE A 68 -0.19 -17.40 -8.11
C ILE A 68 0.01 -18.08 -6.75
N LYS A 69 -0.44 -19.32 -6.53
CA LYS A 69 -0.30 -20.02 -5.23
C LYS A 69 1.15 -20.38 -4.90
N GLU A 70 1.93 -20.84 -5.88
CA GLU A 70 3.34 -21.19 -5.67
C GLU A 70 4.23 -19.95 -5.37
N TYR A 71 3.77 -18.74 -5.75
CA TYR A 71 4.42 -17.46 -5.43
C TYR A 71 3.82 -16.77 -4.19
N GLU A 72 2.51 -16.88 -3.94
CA GLU A 72 1.86 -16.37 -2.73
C GLU A 72 2.35 -17.07 -1.47
N GLU A 73 2.71 -18.36 -1.53
CA GLU A 73 3.33 -19.08 -0.41
C GLU A 73 4.85 -18.84 -0.28
N LYS A 74 5.54 -18.40 -1.35
CA LYS A 74 7.01 -18.19 -1.36
C LYS A 74 7.45 -16.76 -1.07
N MET A 75 6.58 -15.77 -1.18
CA MET A 75 6.92 -14.35 -0.98
C MET A 75 5.99 -13.68 0.03
N GLU A 76 6.09 -14.07 1.30
CA GLU A 76 5.72 -13.16 2.40
C GLU A 76 6.74 -12.02 2.44
N ILE A 77 6.48 -10.97 1.66
CA ILE A 77 7.35 -9.79 1.62
C ILE A 77 7.00 -8.91 2.81
N ASN A 78 7.60 -9.24 3.95
CA ASN A 78 7.43 -8.49 5.19
C ASN A 78 8.35 -7.25 5.25
N LYS A 79 9.15 -7.01 4.21
CA LYS A 79 10.04 -5.84 4.09
C LYS A 79 10.18 -5.38 2.64
N LEU A 80 10.06 -4.07 2.44
CA LEU A 80 10.31 -3.43 1.14
C LEU A 80 11.78 -3.03 1.05
N THR A 81 12.45 -3.56 0.03
CA THR A 81 13.80 -3.16 -0.38
C THR A 81 13.78 -2.83 -1.87
N GLU A 82 14.73 -2.02 -2.34
CA GLU A 82 14.82 -1.64 -3.76
C GLU A 82 14.87 -2.88 -4.67
N ASN A 83 15.65 -3.90 -4.29
CA ASN A 83 15.76 -5.15 -5.04
C ASN A 83 14.44 -5.93 -5.08
N ASN A 84 13.80 -6.15 -3.91
CA ASN A 84 12.52 -6.86 -3.85
C ASN A 84 11.44 -6.14 -4.67
N LEU A 85 11.40 -4.81 -4.59
CA LEU A 85 10.45 -4.00 -5.34
C LEU A 85 10.68 -4.10 -6.85
N GLN A 86 11.93 -4.05 -7.29
CA GLN A 86 12.27 -4.16 -8.71
C GLN A 86 11.92 -5.56 -9.26
N GLU A 87 12.18 -6.62 -8.50
CA GLU A 87 11.80 -7.99 -8.85
C GLU A 87 10.27 -8.15 -8.95
N LEU A 88 9.53 -7.64 -7.96
CA LEU A 88 8.07 -7.64 -7.96
C LEU A 88 7.51 -6.93 -9.19
N ILE A 89 8.01 -5.73 -9.50
CA ILE A 89 7.53 -4.96 -10.65
C ILE A 89 7.85 -5.69 -11.96
N ASN A 90 9.05 -6.25 -12.10
CA ASN A 90 9.44 -7.01 -13.29
C ASN A 90 8.57 -8.26 -13.46
N HIS A 91 8.18 -8.92 -12.37
CA HIS A 91 7.27 -10.06 -12.39
C HIS A 91 5.83 -9.64 -12.76
N CYS A 92 5.30 -8.60 -12.13
CA CYS A 92 3.96 -8.07 -12.42
C CYS A 92 3.84 -7.62 -13.88
N LYS A 93 4.90 -7.05 -14.45
CA LYS A 93 4.98 -6.70 -15.89
C LYS A 93 4.91 -7.92 -16.81
N LYS A 94 5.55 -9.03 -16.45
CA LYS A 94 5.53 -10.26 -17.26
C LYS A 94 4.14 -10.91 -17.30
N ILE A 95 3.40 -10.82 -16.21
CA ILE A 95 2.10 -11.49 -16.04
C ILE A 95 0.92 -10.54 -16.37
N ASP A 96 1.16 -9.22 -16.50
CA ASP A 96 0.12 -8.16 -16.55
C ASP A 96 -0.90 -8.33 -15.41
N ASN A 97 -0.40 -8.67 -14.22
CA ASN A 97 -1.19 -8.83 -13.00
C ASN A 97 -0.51 -8.09 -11.84
N TRP A 98 -1.18 -7.05 -11.35
CA TRP A 98 -0.70 -6.18 -10.28
C TRP A 98 -1.23 -6.57 -8.90
N ASN A 99 -2.05 -7.62 -8.80
CA ASN A 99 -2.63 -8.04 -7.52
C ASN A 99 -1.56 -8.45 -6.50
N LEU A 100 -0.47 -9.08 -6.96
CA LEU A 100 0.63 -9.46 -6.07
C LEU A 100 1.31 -8.22 -5.49
N LEU A 101 1.61 -7.22 -6.33
CA LEU A 101 2.16 -5.95 -5.88
C LEU A 101 1.20 -5.25 -4.92
N ASN A 102 -0.09 -5.21 -5.24
CA ASN A 102 -1.10 -4.60 -4.39
C ASN A 102 -1.23 -5.32 -3.04
N LYS A 103 -1.18 -6.66 -3.01
CA LYS A 103 -1.18 -7.43 -1.77
C LYS A 103 0.05 -7.15 -0.92
N SER A 104 1.25 -7.16 -1.52
CA SER A 104 2.48 -6.83 -0.81
C SER A 104 2.49 -5.39 -0.29
N ILE A 105 2.04 -4.43 -1.09
CA ILE A 105 1.86 -3.04 -0.66
C ILE A 105 0.84 -2.98 0.48
N GLU A 106 -0.27 -3.70 0.37
CA GLU A 106 -1.30 -3.73 1.41
C GLU A 106 -0.74 -4.27 2.72
N ASP A 107 -0.01 -5.38 2.69
CA ASP A 107 0.58 -6.00 3.88
C ASP A 107 1.69 -5.13 4.51
N ILE A 108 2.48 -4.43 3.69
CA ILE A 108 3.57 -3.57 4.17
C ILE A 108 3.02 -2.25 4.72
N PHE A 109 2.19 -1.55 3.96
CA PHE A 109 1.67 -0.23 4.34
C PHE A 109 0.53 -0.29 5.34
N SER A 110 -0.08 -1.46 5.60
CA SER A 110 -1.07 -1.61 6.68
C SER A 110 -0.43 -1.85 8.05
N ASN A 111 0.82 -2.33 8.09
CA ASN A 111 1.48 -2.71 9.34
C ASN A 111 2.72 -1.85 9.62
N ARG A 112 2.69 -1.15 10.77
CA ARG A 112 3.78 -0.30 11.24
C ARG A 112 5.13 -1.02 11.27
N LEU A 113 5.18 -2.25 11.76
CA LEU A 113 6.44 -2.98 11.92
C LEU A 113 7.08 -3.36 10.57
N ASN A 114 6.26 -3.74 9.59
CA ASN A 114 6.73 -4.06 8.24
C ASN A 114 7.31 -2.82 7.56
N LEU A 115 6.63 -1.68 7.73
CA LEU A 115 7.09 -0.42 7.16
C LEU A 115 8.36 0.10 7.84
N LEU A 116 8.50 -0.04 9.16
CA LEU A 116 9.71 0.32 9.89
C LEU A 116 10.93 -0.56 9.53
N ASN A 117 10.69 -1.83 9.23
CA ASN A 117 11.73 -2.75 8.76
C ASN A 117 12.07 -2.59 7.27
N SER A 118 11.36 -1.72 6.57
CA SER A 118 11.60 -1.41 5.16
C SER A 118 12.64 -0.29 5.03
N PHE A 119 13.46 -0.37 3.99
CA PHE A 119 14.49 0.65 3.66
C PHE A 119 15.56 0.92 4.75
N LEU A 120 15.85 -0.05 5.63
CA LEU A 120 16.92 0.09 6.62
C LEU A 120 18.31 0.12 5.97
N LYS A 121 19.22 0.92 6.52
CA LYS A 121 20.65 0.91 6.15
C LYS A 121 21.25 -0.48 6.39
N GLU A 122 22.22 -0.86 5.55
CA GLU A 122 22.84 -2.20 5.55
C GLU A 122 23.42 -2.60 6.92
N ASP A 123 23.98 -1.64 7.66
CA ASP A 123 24.55 -1.84 9.00
C ASP A 123 23.52 -2.35 10.03
N PHE A 124 22.25 -1.94 9.89
CA PHE A 124 21.16 -2.34 10.79
C PHE A 124 20.40 -3.57 10.26
N SER A 125 20.39 -3.78 8.94
CA SER A 125 19.78 -4.94 8.28
C SER A 125 20.46 -6.27 8.68
N ASN A 126 21.78 -6.27 8.84
CA ASN A 126 22.55 -7.46 9.19
C ASN A 126 22.30 -7.93 10.63
N ASN A 127 22.12 -7.01 11.58
CA ASN A 127 21.83 -7.33 12.98
C ASN A 127 20.46 -8.00 13.16
N ILE A 128 19.48 -7.70 12.30
CA ILE A 128 18.14 -8.34 12.32
C ILE A 128 18.20 -9.79 11.85
N SER A 129 19.11 -10.10 10.91
CA SER A 129 19.23 -11.46 10.33
C SER A 129 19.89 -12.45 11.28
N ILE A 130 20.86 -11.99 12.10
CA ILE A 130 21.57 -12.83 13.08
C ILE A 130 20.64 -13.33 14.20
N ASN A 131 19.63 -12.55 14.59
CA ASN A 131 18.68 -12.95 15.65
C ASN A 131 17.63 -13.96 15.17
N LYS A 132 17.54 -14.25 13.87
CA LYS A 132 16.59 -15.24 13.31
C LYS A 132 17.05 -16.68 13.55
N GLU A 133 18.36 -16.90 13.77
CA GLU A 133 18.93 -18.23 13.96
C GLU A 133 18.90 -18.72 15.42
N PHE A 134 18.59 -17.86 16.39
CA PHE A 134 18.63 -18.22 17.82
C PHE A 134 17.27 -18.63 18.43
N SER A 135 16.20 -18.72 17.63
CA SER A 135 14.83 -18.98 18.12
C SER A 135 14.27 -20.35 17.68
N SER A 136 15.03 -21.42 17.86
CA SER A 136 14.56 -22.80 17.65
C SER A 136 14.57 -23.63 18.92
N THR A 137 13.94 -23.15 20.00
CA THR A 137 13.47 -24.02 21.09
C THR A 137 12.20 -23.44 21.74
N ALA A 138 11.08 -24.11 21.47
CA ALA A 138 9.83 -24.24 22.21
C ALA A 138 9.31 -23.10 23.12
N SER A 139 8.01 -22.82 22.91
CA SER A 139 7.03 -22.29 23.88
C SER A 139 7.01 -20.78 24.12
N ALA A 140 5.78 -20.27 24.19
CA ALA A 140 5.32 -18.92 24.52
C ALA A 140 5.19 -17.93 23.34
N THR A 141 3.97 -17.42 23.23
CA THR A 141 3.47 -16.20 22.57
C THR A 141 4.44 -15.37 21.74
N PRO A 142 4.00 -14.82 20.58
CA PRO A 142 4.83 -13.96 19.76
C PRO A 142 5.09 -12.66 20.53
N LYS A 143 6.14 -12.66 21.36
CA LYS A 143 6.78 -11.46 21.86
C LYS A 143 7.30 -10.76 20.61
N SER A 144 6.58 -9.72 20.25
CA SER A 144 6.93 -8.69 19.29
C SER A 144 8.44 -8.61 19.06
N PHE A 145 8.82 -8.80 17.81
CA PHE A 145 10.10 -8.43 17.23
C PHE A 145 10.25 -6.90 17.39
N PHE A 146 10.61 -6.47 18.60
CA PHE A 146 10.90 -5.08 18.87
C PHE A 146 12.28 -4.76 18.30
N ILE A 147 12.38 -3.60 17.66
CA ILE A 147 13.63 -2.82 17.62
C ILE A 147 13.82 -2.21 19.03
N HIS A 148 13.78 -3.04 20.07
CA HIS A 148 14.24 -2.72 21.41
C HIS A 148 15.44 -3.63 21.66
N ASP A 149 16.51 -3.43 20.89
CA ASP A 149 17.81 -3.75 21.47
C ASP A 149 18.28 -2.47 22.18
N PRO A 150 18.23 -2.40 23.53
CA PRO A 150 18.75 -1.28 24.31
C PRO A 150 20.27 -1.05 24.12
N ARG A 151 20.93 -1.83 23.26
CA ARG A 151 22.31 -1.66 22.83
C ARG A 151 22.51 -0.69 21.65
N ILE A 152 21.45 -0.25 20.98
CA ILE A 152 21.55 0.79 19.93
C ILE A 152 21.18 2.14 20.55
N THR A 153 22.13 2.75 21.25
CA THR A 153 22.05 4.17 21.61
C THR A 153 22.45 4.98 20.39
N LEU A 154 21.49 5.24 19.51
CA LEU A 154 21.64 6.26 18.48
C LEU A 154 21.71 7.62 19.18
N ASP A 155 22.61 8.50 18.73
CA ASP A 155 22.57 9.91 19.12
C ASP A 155 21.15 10.45 18.85
N ASN A 156 20.68 11.41 19.66
CA ASN A 156 19.27 11.82 19.76
C ASN A 156 18.57 12.23 18.43
N ASP A 157 19.28 12.30 17.30
CA ASP A 157 18.74 12.66 15.97
C ASP A 157 19.24 11.74 14.81
N GLU A 158 19.83 10.57 15.09
CA GLU A 158 20.22 9.59 14.05
C GLU A 158 19.09 8.63 13.68
N ILE A 159 18.95 8.36 12.38
CA ILE A 159 17.95 7.44 11.84
C ILE A 159 18.58 6.21 11.20
N THR A 160 17.88 5.08 11.33
CA THR A 160 18.23 3.78 10.73
C THR A 160 17.82 3.65 9.27
N LEU A 161 17.04 4.61 8.76
CA LEU A 161 16.51 4.62 7.40
C LEU A 161 17.56 5.06 6.36
N ASP A 162 17.67 4.32 5.27
CA ASP A 162 18.40 4.75 4.08
C ASP A 162 17.47 5.61 3.21
N ILE A 163 17.67 6.92 3.31
CA ILE A 163 16.83 7.92 2.66
C ILE A 163 16.98 7.87 1.15
N ASP A 164 18.18 7.61 0.63
CA ASP A 164 18.41 7.62 -0.81
C ASP A 164 17.78 6.39 -1.46
N VAL A 165 17.89 5.22 -0.82
CA VAL A 165 17.20 3.98 -1.23
C VAL A 165 15.68 4.16 -1.15
N MET A 166 15.18 4.75 -0.06
CA MET A 166 13.75 5.04 0.11
C MET A 166 13.24 5.94 -1.02
N LYS A 167 13.91 7.06 -1.31
CA LYS A 167 13.52 8.01 -2.35
C LYS A 167 13.50 7.38 -3.74
N ARG A 168 14.51 6.57 -4.08
CA ARG A 168 14.54 5.83 -5.36
C ARG A 168 13.39 4.84 -5.47
N SER A 169 13.11 4.10 -4.39
CA SER A 169 12.05 3.09 -4.34
C SER A 169 10.66 3.71 -4.43
N ILE A 170 10.42 4.83 -3.73
CA ILE A 170 9.15 5.57 -3.82
C ILE A 170 8.99 6.21 -5.21
N LYS A 171 10.05 6.77 -5.79
CA LYS A 171 10.01 7.26 -7.18
C LYS A 171 9.65 6.16 -8.18
N LEU A 172 10.16 4.95 -7.96
CA LEU A 172 9.83 3.77 -8.77
C LEU A 172 8.36 3.38 -8.60
N LEU A 173 7.82 3.41 -7.36
CA LEU A 173 6.39 3.17 -7.08
C LEU A 173 5.50 4.21 -7.77
N ASN A 174 5.82 5.49 -7.65
CA ASN A 174 5.06 6.59 -8.27
C ASN A 174 4.96 6.45 -9.80
N SER A 175 5.90 5.77 -10.45
CA SER A 175 5.82 5.49 -11.89
C SER A 175 4.66 4.56 -12.28
N TYR A 176 4.02 3.88 -11.31
CA TYR A 176 2.88 2.97 -11.49
C TYR A 176 1.67 3.38 -10.67
N GLU A 177 1.55 4.67 -10.34
CA GLU A 177 0.52 5.24 -9.49
C GLU A 177 -0.90 4.78 -9.85
N ASP A 178 -1.24 4.72 -11.15
CA ASP A 178 -2.56 4.29 -11.64
C ASP A 178 -3.00 2.90 -11.16
N GLN A 179 -2.06 2.00 -10.86
CA GLN A 179 -2.36 0.62 -10.45
C GLN A 179 -2.38 0.44 -8.93
N ILE A 180 -1.69 1.31 -8.19
CA ILE A 180 -1.39 1.12 -6.76
C ILE A 180 -2.03 2.16 -5.85
N SER A 181 -2.43 3.33 -6.38
CA SER A 181 -2.87 4.49 -5.59
C SER A 181 -4.02 4.17 -4.62
N LEU A 182 -5.05 3.46 -5.09
CA LEU A 182 -6.19 3.06 -4.26
C LEU A 182 -5.80 2.08 -3.16
N THR A 183 -4.89 1.16 -3.45
CA THR A 183 -4.39 0.19 -2.47
C THR A 183 -3.55 0.89 -1.42
N ILE A 184 -2.60 1.72 -1.82
CA ILE A 184 -1.80 2.54 -0.90
C ILE A 184 -2.71 3.38 -0.01
N HIS A 185 -3.74 4.02 -0.60
CA HIS A 185 -4.70 4.79 0.16
C HIS A 185 -5.39 3.94 1.25
N LYS A 186 -5.99 2.81 0.87
CA LYS A 186 -6.68 1.92 1.81
C LYS A 186 -5.76 1.47 2.95
N SER A 187 -4.54 1.07 2.61
CA SER A 187 -3.56 0.53 3.56
C SER A 187 -3.00 1.59 4.49
N LEU A 188 -2.68 2.78 3.97
CA LEU A 188 -2.27 3.91 4.79
C LEU A 188 -3.39 4.35 5.73
N ASN A 189 -4.63 4.39 5.26
CA ASN A 189 -5.77 4.73 6.13
C ASN A 189 -5.90 3.73 7.29
N LEU A 190 -5.76 2.43 7.02
CA LEU A 190 -5.74 1.41 8.07
C LEU A 190 -4.59 1.63 9.06
N LEU A 191 -3.37 1.86 8.56
CA LEU A 191 -2.20 2.11 9.38
C LEU A 191 -2.36 3.34 10.27
N LEU A 192 -2.82 4.46 9.71
CA LEU A 192 -2.99 5.70 10.46
C LEU A 192 -4.07 5.56 11.54
N ASN A 193 -5.18 4.88 11.25
CA ASN A 193 -6.21 4.62 12.27
C ASN A 193 -5.68 3.73 13.40
N THR A 194 -4.95 2.67 13.07
CA THR A 194 -4.29 1.82 14.08
C THR A 194 -3.28 2.64 14.90
N LEU A 195 -2.46 3.47 14.25
CA LEU A 195 -1.49 4.32 14.91
C LEU A 195 -2.15 5.35 15.85
N GLN A 196 -3.27 5.93 15.44
CA GLN A 196 -4.03 6.88 16.27
C GLN A 196 -4.52 6.21 17.56
N TYR A 197 -4.94 4.95 17.48
CA TYR A 197 -5.33 4.16 18.65
C TYR A 197 -4.12 3.79 19.52
N GLU A 198 -3.01 3.35 18.91
CA GLU A 198 -1.78 3.01 19.63
C GLU A 198 -1.21 4.21 20.38
N LEU A 199 -1.22 5.40 19.77
CA LEU A 199 -0.75 6.64 20.42
C LEU A 199 -1.58 7.00 21.64
N LYS A 200 -2.92 6.84 21.58
CA LYS A 200 -3.78 7.08 22.74
C LYS A 200 -3.49 6.12 23.90
N SER A 201 -3.04 4.90 23.61
CA SER A 201 -2.81 3.87 24.62
C SER A 201 -1.36 3.81 25.13
N LYS A 202 -0.36 4.06 24.28
CA LYS A 202 1.05 3.73 24.50
C LYS A 202 2.00 4.82 24.01
N GLN A 203 1.63 6.09 24.20
CA GLN A 203 2.38 7.24 23.70
C GLN A 203 3.87 7.20 24.08
N TYR A 204 4.19 6.94 25.35
CA TYR A 204 5.56 6.96 25.85
C TYR A 204 6.47 5.89 25.21
N GLU A 205 5.97 4.67 25.02
CA GLU A 205 6.72 3.57 24.40
C GLU A 205 7.06 3.89 22.94
N LEU A 206 6.13 4.52 22.22
CA LEU A 206 6.29 4.87 20.81
C LEU A 206 7.24 6.05 20.63
N GLU A 207 7.08 7.12 21.40
CA GLU A 207 7.93 8.32 21.28
C GLU A 207 9.39 8.06 21.72
N THR A 208 9.60 7.06 22.58
CA THR A 208 10.93 6.65 23.03
C THR A 208 11.67 5.82 21.96
N ASP A 209 10.95 5.13 21.07
CA ASP A 209 11.55 4.36 19.99
C ASP A 209 12.24 5.29 18.97
N ALA A 210 13.55 5.11 18.79
CA ALA A 210 14.36 5.88 17.86
C ALA A 210 13.86 5.76 16.40
N ASN A 211 13.22 4.65 16.06
CA ASN A 211 12.75 4.37 14.70
C ASN A 211 11.33 4.86 14.44
N PHE A 212 10.59 5.24 15.48
CA PHE A 212 9.21 5.67 15.34
C PHE A 212 9.04 6.81 14.33
N PHE A 213 10.00 7.74 14.31
CA PHE A 213 9.99 8.86 13.37
C PHE A 213 10.25 8.48 11.92
N ASN A 214 10.87 7.33 11.64
CA ASN A 214 11.07 6.84 10.28
C ASN A 214 9.74 6.65 9.56
N LEU A 215 8.70 6.24 10.29
CA LEU A 215 7.35 6.08 9.75
C LEU A 215 6.84 7.36 9.11
N PHE A 216 6.96 8.48 9.83
CA PHE A 216 6.51 9.78 9.34
C PHE A 216 7.34 10.22 8.14
N ILE A 217 8.67 9.99 8.15
CA ILE A 217 9.55 10.31 7.02
C ILE A 217 9.10 9.57 5.75
N ILE A 218 8.81 8.27 5.87
CA ILE A 218 8.34 7.46 4.73
C ILE A 218 7.01 8.00 4.22
N ILE A 219 6.03 8.25 5.09
CA ILE A 219 4.71 8.77 4.69
C ILE A 219 4.83 10.15 4.03
N PHE A 220 5.73 10.99 4.54
CA PHE A 220 5.99 12.32 3.99
C PHE A 220 6.60 12.29 2.59
N GLU A 221 7.37 11.27 2.25
CA GLU A 221 7.93 11.10 0.91
C GLU A 221 6.90 10.57 -0.10
N LEU A 222 5.82 9.94 0.37
CA LEU A 222 4.73 9.52 -0.50
C LEU A 222 4.00 10.77 -1.02
N SER A 223 4.02 10.96 -2.34
CA SER A 223 3.43 12.12 -3.02
C SER A 223 1.91 12.28 -2.83
N TYR A 224 1.26 11.27 -2.23
CA TYR A 224 -0.18 11.21 -1.96
C TYR A 224 -0.69 12.22 -0.92
N LEU A 225 0.17 12.78 -0.07
CA LEU A 225 -0.27 13.80 0.90
C LEU A 225 -0.75 15.09 0.22
N SER A 226 -0.26 15.35 -1.01
CA SER A 226 -0.54 16.55 -1.80
C SER A 226 -1.61 16.34 -2.86
N ASP A 227 -2.04 15.09 -3.07
CA ASP A 227 -3.10 14.77 -4.02
C ASP A 227 -4.45 15.26 -3.45
N PRO A 228 -5.17 16.13 -4.18
CA PRO A 228 -6.51 16.59 -3.79
C PRO A 228 -7.48 15.46 -3.48
N PHE A 229 -7.34 14.31 -4.14
CA PHE A 229 -8.20 13.15 -3.94
C PHE A 229 -8.03 12.52 -2.54
N PHE A 230 -6.83 12.59 -1.97
CA PHE A 230 -6.49 11.97 -0.68
C PHE A 230 -6.43 12.95 0.49
N LEU A 231 -6.46 14.25 0.20
CA LEU A 231 -6.27 15.33 1.16
C LEU A 231 -7.26 15.31 2.34
N PHE A 232 -8.52 14.96 2.09
CA PHE A 232 -9.58 15.09 3.11
C PHE A 232 -9.67 13.90 4.08
N ASP A 233 -9.00 12.80 3.76
CA ASP A 233 -9.02 11.59 4.57
C ASP A 233 -7.65 11.34 5.19
N ILE A 234 -6.69 10.88 4.39
CA ILE A 234 -5.35 10.47 4.87
C ILE A 234 -4.59 11.67 5.40
N THR A 235 -4.53 12.78 4.64
CA THR A 235 -3.71 13.94 5.03
C THR A 235 -4.24 14.57 6.33
N ARG A 236 -5.56 14.66 6.49
CA ARG A 236 -6.19 15.11 7.75
C ARG A 236 -5.85 14.19 8.92
N LEU A 237 -6.01 12.87 8.76
CA LEU A 237 -5.70 11.89 9.80
C LEU A 237 -4.22 11.95 10.20
N PHE A 238 -3.35 12.04 9.21
CA PHE A 238 -1.90 12.14 9.40
C PHE A 238 -1.52 13.38 10.20
N TYR A 239 -2.02 14.56 9.83
CA TYR A 239 -1.75 15.78 10.61
C TYR A 239 -2.38 15.74 12.01
N SER A 240 -3.57 15.15 12.17
CA SER A 240 -4.17 14.95 13.49
C SER A 240 -3.28 14.09 14.39
N ILE A 241 -2.67 13.03 13.84
CA ILE A 241 -1.72 12.19 14.56
C ILE A 241 -0.49 12.99 14.99
N LEU A 242 0.08 13.80 14.09
CA LEU A 242 1.23 14.65 14.42
C LEU A 242 0.91 15.64 15.55
N THR A 243 -0.30 16.22 15.57
CA THR A 243 -0.71 17.13 16.65
C THR A 243 -0.92 16.44 18.01
N ASN A 244 -1.16 15.12 18.01
CA ASN A 244 -1.34 14.34 19.25
C ASN A 244 -0.01 13.93 19.90
N LEU A 245 1.13 14.11 19.21
CA LEU A 245 2.46 13.83 19.77
C LEU A 245 2.84 14.86 20.84
N SER A 246 3.70 14.48 21.79
CA SER A 246 4.25 15.42 22.76
C SER A 246 5.08 16.51 22.07
N ILE A 247 5.20 17.67 22.72
CA ILE A 247 5.96 18.81 22.17
C ILE A 247 7.43 18.42 21.96
N ASP A 248 7.98 17.61 22.85
CA ASP A 248 9.35 17.10 22.74
C ASP A 248 9.51 16.17 21.53
N ALA A 249 8.55 15.28 21.29
CA ALA A 249 8.52 14.40 20.13
C ALA A 249 8.36 15.18 18.82
N GLN A 250 7.49 16.19 18.78
CA GLN A 250 7.35 17.07 17.61
C GLN A 250 8.64 17.84 17.33
N ALA A 251 9.29 18.40 18.35
CA ALA A 251 10.55 19.10 18.21
C ALA A 251 11.66 18.17 17.69
N LYS A 252 11.76 16.95 18.26
CA LYS A 252 12.71 15.93 17.81
C LYS A 252 12.46 15.54 16.35
N PHE A 253 11.20 15.32 15.96
CA PHE A 253 10.83 15.03 14.58
C PHE A 253 11.26 16.13 13.61
N VAL A 254 11.00 17.39 13.94
CA VAL A 254 11.39 18.53 13.08
C VAL A 254 12.91 18.66 12.94
N ARG A 255 13.68 18.39 14.00
CA ARG A 255 15.15 18.37 13.92
C ARG A 255 15.67 17.25 13.01
N ILE A 256 15.08 16.07 13.11
CA ILE A 256 15.37 14.94 12.22
C ILE A 256 15.05 15.37 10.78
N LEU A 257 13.84 15.86 10.53
CA LEU A 257 13.39 16.25 9.20
C LEU A 257 14.30 17.31 8.56
N SER A 258 14.75 18.32 9.32
CA SER A 258 15.62 19.38 8.80
C SER A 258 17.03 18.90 8.44
N LYS A 259 17.54 17.86 9.12
CA LYS A 259 18.84 17.25 8.81
C LYS A 259 18.82 16.49 7.49
N TYR A 260 17.70 15.86 7.19
CA TYR A 260 17.60 14.85 6.14
C TYR A 260 16.92 15.34 4.86
N THR A 261 16.04 16.33 4.97
CA THR A 261 15.33 16.86 3.82
C THR A 261 15.94 18.20 3.39
N LYS A 262 16.39 18.26 2.14
CA LYS A 262 16.90 19.50 1.54
C LYS A 262 15.79 20.46 1.14
N ASN A 263 14.57 19.94 0.95
CA ASN A 263 13.43 20.69 0.44
C ASN A 263 12.34 20.86 1.51
N LEU A 264 12.65 21.50 2.63
CA LEU A 264 11.64 21.79 3.66
C LEU A 264 10.47 22.63 3.10
N ASN A 265 10.75 23.44 2.07
CA ASN A 265 9.75 24.25 1.37
C ASN A 265 8.62 23.41 0.77
N ASP A 266 8.91 22.24 0.22
CA ASP A 266 7.89 21.38 -0.38
C ASP A 266 6.91 20.91 0.71
N TYR A 267 7.43 20.53 1.89
CA TYR A 267 6.60 20.13 3.04
C TYR A 267 5.78 21.29 3.60
N ILE A 268 6.38 22.47 3.76
CA ILE A 268 5.67 23.67 4.21
C ILE A 268 4.57 24.03 3.22
N SER A 269 4.86 23.94 1.92
CA SER A 269 3.88 24.16 0.86
C SER A 269 2.71 23.17 0.97
N HIS A 270 2.97 21.89 1.24
CA HIS A 270 1.91 20.89 1.42
C HIS A 270 1.02 21.19 2.64
N VAL A 271 1.62 21.56 3.77
CA VAL A 271 0.87 21.97 4.97
C VAL A 271 0.05 23.22 4.67
N GLN A 272 0.63 24.21 3.98
CA GLN A 272 -0.07 25.43 3.59
C GLN A 272 -1.23 25.15 2.64
N GLN A 273 -1.05 24.27 1.65
CA GLN A 273 -2.11 23.84 0.73
C GLN A 273 -3.25 23.15 1.48
N TYR A 274 -2.93 22.24 2.40
CA TYR A 274 -3.92 21.59 3.25
C TYR A 274 -4.72 22.60 4.08
N ILE A 275 -4.04 23.52 4.78
CA ILE A 275 -4.71 24.57 5.58
C ILE A 275 -5.59 25.44 4.69
N THR A 276 -5.07 25.87 3.53
CA THR A 276 -5.81 26.72 2.58
C THR A 276 -7.07 26.02 2.09
N LEU A 277 -6.98 24.77 1.65
CA LEU A 277 -8.14 24.02 1.16
C LEU A 277 -9.14 23.71 2.28
N HIS A 278 -8.66 23.41 3.49
CA HIS A 278 -9.52 23.22 4.65
C HIS A 278 -10.27 24.50 5.02
N THR A 279 -9.59 25.64 5.07
CA THR A 279 -10.19 26.95 5.39
C THR A 279 -11.17 27.42 4.32
N LEU A 280 -10.83 27.33 3.03
CA LEU A 280 -11.75 27.68 1.94
C LEU A 280 -13.02 26.83 1.95
N ARG A 281 -12.90 25.52 2.19
CA ARG A 281 -14.06 24.64 2.30
C ARG A 281 -14.90 24.96 3.53
N TRP A 282 -14.27 25.29 4.65
CA TRP A 282 -14.97 25.75 5.85
C TRP A 282 -15.74 27.04 5.57
N CYS A 283 -15.14 28.02 4.89
CA CYS A 283 -15.82 29.23 4.45
C CYS A 283 -17.02 28.94 3.53
N ASN A 284 -16.90 28.00 2.59
CA ASN A 284 -18.02 27.61 1.73
C ASN A 284 -19.16 26.95 2.52
N HIS A 285 -18.85 26.12 3.54
CA HIS A 285 -19.88 25.56 4.43
C HIS A 285 -20.58 26.66 5.24
N VAL A 286 -19.83 27.63 5.77
CA VAL A 286 -20.40 28.75 6.54
C VAL A 286 -21.27 29.66 5.66
N GLN A 287 -20.89 29.91 4.41
CA GLN A 287 -21.71 30.69 3.47
C GLN A 287 -23.03 29.99 3.11
N ILE A 288 -23.01 28.67 2.92
CA ILE A 288 -24.24 27.89 2.65
C ILE A 288 -25.15 27.86 3.89
N GLU A 289 -24.61 27.85 5.10
CA GLU A 289 -25.40 27.95 6.33
C GLU A 289 -25.99 29.36 6.52
N SER A 290 -25.25 30.43 6.21
CA SER A 290 -25.78 31.81 6.29
C SER A 290 -26.84 32.12 5.22
N ASP A 291 -26.68 31.58 4.01
CA ASP A 291 -27.62 31.82 2.90
C ASP A 291 -28.96 31.06 3.10
N ASN A 292 -28.96 29.96 3.87
CA ASN A 292 -30.18 29.22 4.21
C ASN A 292 -30.99 29.88 5.35
N ASP A 293 -30.33 30.64 6.23
CA ASP A 293 -31.00 31.38 7.31
C ASP A 293 -31.62 32.71 6.82
N GLU A 294 -31.05 33.34 5.78
CA GLU A 294 -31.66 34.53 5.15
C GLU A 294 -32.90 34.20 4.30
N LEU A 295 -33.02 32.98 3.76
CA LEU A 295 -34.19 32.57 2.96
C LEU A 295 -35.42 32.17 3.78
N LEU A 296 -35.30 31.99 5.11
CA LEU A 296 -36.42 31.70 6.01
C LEU A 296 -36.94 32.94 6.78
N SER A 297 -36.33 34.12 6.57
CA SER A 297 -36.75 35.37 7.20
C SER A 297 -37.46 36.34 6.25
N SER A 298 -37.74 35.91 5.02
CA SER A 298 -38.51 36.68 4.04
C SER A 298 -39.69 35.90 3.47
N GLU A 299 -40.69 35.59 4.31
CA GLU A 299 -42.07 35.45 3.85
C GLU A 299 -42.97 36.36 4.70
N PRO A 300 -43.93 37.08 4.08
CA PRO A 300 -44.60 38.26 4.64
C PRO A 300 -45.64 37.99 5.73
#